data_AF-A0AAV0W0M6-F1
#
_entry.id   AF-A0AAV0W0M6-F1
#
_cell.length_a   1.000
_cell.length_b   1.000
_cell.length_c   1.000
_cell.angle_alpha   90.00
_cell.angle_beta   90.00
_cell.angle_gamma   90.00
#
_symmetry.space_group_name_H-M   'P 1'
#
loop_
_entity.id
_entity.type
_entity.pdbx_description
1 polymer ?
#
loop_
_entity_poly.entity_id
_entity_poly.type
_entity_poly.pdbx_seq_one_letter_code
_entity_poly.pdbx_strand_id
1 'polypeptide(L)'
;MAEYALSSLNEIDAALRDTAKPWHSLFAWAEERSGISRLKLFFGIVCATCMFLIPGSMSAMLVSDVLGFAYPAYATIVLMMDSVGQLPSGVASSPTNGSESVSPANRWFTYWLLLAATLTVQQLCGGLLRLVPFYCLMKTAFFAWCAAPIEANGAAYVYVVVVRRFFNQGR
;
A
#
# COMPACT_ATOMS: atom_id res chain seq x y z
N MET A 1 -6.05 22.03 10.09
CA MET A 1 -6.79 20.83 9.65
C MET A 1 -7.34 20.97 8.24
N ALA A 2 -8.13 22.01 7.94
CA ALA A 2 -8.69 22.21 6.58
C ALA A 2 -7.62 22.47 5.51
N GLU A 3 -6.62 23.31 5.78
CA GLU A 3 -5.52 23.58 4.84
C GLU A 3 -4.72 22.32 4.47
N TYR A 4 -4.46 21.46 5.46
CA TYR A 4 -3.75 20.20 5.24
C TYR A 4 -4.55 19.26 4.34
N ALA A 5 -5.86 19.15 4.58
CA ALA A 5 -6.75 18.35 3.74
C ALA A 5 -6.79 18.86 2.29
N LEU A 6 -6.84 20.19 2.09
CA LEU A 6 -6.82 20.79 0.75
C LEU A 6 -5.48 20.56 0.04
N SER A 7 -4.35 20.65 0.75
CA SER A 7 -3.04 20.31 0.20
C SER A 7 -2.99 18.87 -0.29
N SER A 8 -3.42 17.91 0.54
CA SER A 8 -3.44 16.49 0.17
C SER A 8 -4.38 16.21 -1.01
N LEU A 9 -5.53 16.89 -1.08
CA LEU A 9 -6.45 16.75 -2.22
C LEU A 9 -5.82 17.26 -3.52
N ASN A 10 -5.09 18.37 -3.48
CA ASN A 10 -4.39 18.91 -4.64
C ASN A 10 -3.25 18.00 -5.11
N GLU A 11 -2.50 17.40 -4.19
CA GLU A 11 -1.47 16.41 -4.52
C GLU A 11 -2.07 15.16 -5.20
N ILE A 12 -3.21 14.68 -4.69
CA ILE A 12 -3.94 13.55 -5.29
C ILE A 12 -4.46 13.93 -6.68
N ASP A 13 -5.05 15.12 -6.86
CA ASP A 13 -5.52 15.58 -8.17
C ASP A 13 -4.37 15.70 -9.17
N ALA A 14 -3.23 16.23 -8.74
CA ALA A 14 -2.01 16.30 -9.56
C ALA A 14 -1.53 14.89 -9.95
N ALA A 15 -1.48 13.95 -9.00
CA ALA A 15 -1.06 12.57 -9.25
C ALA A 15 -2.03 11.77 -10.15
N LEU A 16 -3.32 12.13 -10.18
CA LEU A 16 -4.33 11.55 -11.06
C LEU A 16 -4.26 12.11 -12.50
N ARG A 17 -3.69 13.30 -12.67
CA ARG A 17 -3.49 13.96 -13.98
C ARG A 17 -2.14 13.68 -14.61
N ASP A 18 -1.22 13.09 -13.86
CA ASP A 18 0.11 12.71 -14.34
C ASP A 18 0.03 11.66 -15.46
N THR A 19 0.45 12.05 -16.66
CA THR A 19 0.42 11.25 -17.89
C THR A 19 1.45 10.13 -17.89
N ALA A 20 2.47 10.18 -17.02
CA ALA A 20 3.48 9.13 -16.92
C ALA A 20 2.95 7.84 -16.29
N LYS A 21 1.80 7.91 -15.58
CA LYS A 21 1.24 6.80 -14.83
C LYS A 21 0.24 5.98 -15.64
N PRO A 22 0.21 4.65 -15.47
CA PRO A 22 -0.60 3.76 -16.31
C PRO A 22 -2.12 3.95 -16.10
N TRP A 23 -2.55 4.52 -14.97
CA TRP A 23 -3.96 4.80 -14.69
C TRP A 23 -4.49 6.06 -15.39
N HIS A 24 -3.63 6.93 -15.93
CA HIS A 24 -4.06 8.18 -16.58
C HIS A 24 -5.04 7.92 -17.73
N SER A 25 -4.77 6.93 -18.58
CA SER A 25 -5.61 6.59 -19.74
C SER A 25 -7.02 6.14 -19.33
N LEU A 26 -7.12 5.33 -18.28
CA LEU A 26 -8.39 4.87 -17.70
C LEU A 26 -9.20 6.04 -17.13
N PHE A 27 -8.55 6.91 -16.35
CA PHE A 27 -9.23 8.08 -15.77
C PHE A 27 -9.62 9.11 -16.83
N ALA A 28 -8.79 9.34 -17.85
CA ALA A 28 -9.09 10.24 -18.95
C ALA A 28 -10.29 9.75 -19.77
N TRP A 29 -10.31 8.47 -20.12
CA TRP A 29 -11.45 7.84 -20.82
C TRP A 29 -12.74 7.90 -19.99
N ALA A 30 -12.64 7.65 -18.68
CA ALA A 30 -13.79 7.70 -17.78
C ALA A 30 -14.32 9.13 -17.55
N GLU A 31 -13.42 10.13 -17.49
CA GLU A 31 -13.78 11.55 -17.41
C GLU A 31 -14.49 12.02 -18.67
N GLU A 32 -13.99 11.64 -19.85
CA GLU A 32 -14.60 11.99 -21.14
C GLU A 32 -16.01 11.42 -21.29
N ARG A 33 -16.25 10.20 -20.79
CA ARG A 33 -17.56 9.54 -20.81
C ARG A 33 -18.55 10.08 -19.77
N SER A 34 -18.07 10.40 -18.57
CA SER A 34 -18.94 10.75 -17.43
C SER A 34 -19.13 12.24 -17.23
N GLY A 35 -18.21 13.09 -17.72
CA GLY A 35 -18.19 14.53 -17.44
C GLY A 35 -17.89 14.87 -15.98
N ILE A 36 -17.42 13.90 -15.17
CA ILE A 36 -17.12 14.05 -13.75
C ILE A 36 -15.60 14.20 -13.55
N SER A 37 -15.19 15.13 -12.69
CA SER A 37 -13.78 15.32 -12.31
C SER A 37 -13.13 14.02 -11.79
N ARG A 38 -11.90 13.71 -12.23
CA ARG A 38 -11.14 12.51 -11.83
C ARG A 38 -11.07 12.28 -10.33
N LEU A 39 -10.91 13.35 -9.54
CA LEU A 39 -10.87 13.27 -8.08
C LEU A 39 -12.17 12.69 -7.50
N LYS A 40 -13.34 13.18 -7.92
CA LYS A 40 -14.64 12.63 -7.50
C LYS A 40 -14.81 11.17 -7.94
N LEU A 41 -14.31 10.82 -9.12
CA LEU A 41 -14.36 9.46 -9.64
C LEU A 41 -13.48 8.51 -8.80
N PHE A 42 -12.27 8.95 -8.43
CA PHE A 42 -11.38 8.23 -7.53
C PHE A 42 -12.05 7.97 -6.17
N PHE A 43 -12.60 9.00 -5.51
CA PHE A 43 -13.31 8.82 -4.25
C PHE A 43 -14.53 7.91 -4.39
N GLY A 44 -15.23 7.98 -5.53
CA GLY A 44 -16.32 7.06 -5.86
C GLY A 44 -15.87 5.59 -5.92
N ILE A 45 -14.76 5.31 -6.62
CA ILE A 45 -14.18 3.96 -6.70
C ILE A 45 -13.75 3.47 -5.31
N VAL A 46 -13.08 4.32 -4.52
CA VAL A 46 -12.64 3.96 -3.16
C VAL A 46 -13.85 3.64 -2.28
N CYS A 47 -14.88 4.49 -2.28
CA CYS A 47 -16.09 4.27 -1.50
C CYS A 47 -16.86 3.00 -1.94
N ALA A 48 -16.99 2.78 -3.25
CA ALA A 48 -17.60 1.57 -3.79
C ALA A 48 -16.82 0.32 -3.40
N THR A 49 -15.48 0.39 -3.45
CA THR A 49 -14.59 -0.70 -3.02
C THR A 49 -14.78 -0.99 -1.53
N CYS A 50 -14.84 0.03 -0.67
CA CYS A 50 -15.13 -0.12 0.75
C CYS A 50 -16.49 -0.78 0.99
N MET A 51 -17.56 -0.35 0.30
CA MET A 51 -18.87 -0.99 0.38
C MET A 51 -18.83 -2.45 -0.05
N PHE A 52 -18.09 -2.76 -1.12
CA PHE A 52 -17.92 -4.13 -1.62
C PHE A 52 -17.18 -5.06 -0.64
N LEU A 53 -16.31 -4.50 0.21
CA LEU A 53 -15.52 -5.26 1.20
C LEU A 53 -16.30 -5.61 2.48
N ILE A 54 -17.41 -4.92 2.78
CA ILE A 54 -18.19 -5.11 4.01
C ILE A 54 -18.79 -6.52 4.14
N PRO A 55 -19.40 -7.12 3.10
CA PRO A 55 -20.06 -8.42 3.20
C PRO A 55 -19.11 -9.58 3.50
N GLY A 56 -17.79 -9.38 3.38
CA GLY A 56 -16.80 -10.43 3.66
C GLY A 56 -16.94 -11.67 2.79
N SER A 57 -17.60 -11.55 1.63
CA SER A 57 -17.80 -12.65 0.68
C SER A 57 -16.45 -13.18 0.15
N MET A 58 -16.47 -14.37 -0.45
CA MET A 58 -15.26 -14.95 -1.05
C MET A 58 -14.62 -14.02 -2.09
N SER A 59 -15.43 -13.27 -2.85
CA SER A 59 -14.96 -12.27 -3.79
C SER A 59 -14.34 -11.05 -3.08
N ALA A 60 -14.89 -10.60 -1.95
CA ALA A 60 -14.30 -9.51 -1.16
C ALA A 60 -12.93 -9.90 -0.59
N MET A 61 -12.76 -11.15 -0.12
CA MET A 61 -11.46 -11.65 0.35
C MET A 61 -10.41 -11.60 -0.77
N LEU A 62 -10.73 -12.14 -1.94
CA LEU A 62 -9.83 -12.12 -3.10
C LEU A 62 -9.47 -10.70 -3.53
N VAL A 63 -10.46 -9.80 -3.64
CA VAL A 63 -10.21 -8.40 -4.01
C VAL A 63 -9.31 -7.73 -2.98
N SER A 64 -9.50 -7.99 -1.69
CA SER A 64 -8.66 -7.45 -0.61
C SER A 64 -7.22 -7.95 -0.67
N ASP A 65 -6.99 -9.19 -1.09
CA ASP A 65 -5.66 -9.80 -1.28
C ASP A 65 -4.98 -9.22 -2.52
N VAL A 66 -5.71 -9.10 -3.63
CA VAL A 66 -5.22 -8.48 -4.86
C VAL A 66 -4.84 -7.02 -4.62
N LEU A 67 -5.65 -6.25 -3.87
CA LEU A 67 -5.30 -4.86 -3.51
C LEU A 67 -4.03 -4.80 -2.66
N GLY A 68 -3.89 -5.71 -1.68
CA GLY A 68 -2.70 -5.83 -0.85
C GLY A 68 -1.46 -6.30 -1.61
N PHE A 69 -1.62 -6.94 -2.78
CA PHE A 69 -0.52 -7.40 -3.63
C PHE A 69 -0.15 -6.39 -4.72
N ALA A 70 -1.14 -5.83 -5.42
CA ALA A 70 -0.95 -5.09 -6.66
C ALA A 70 -0.16 -3.79 -6.48
N TYR A 71 -0.50 -2.99 -5.47
CA TYR A 71 0.20 -1.72 -5.22
C TYR A 71 1.67 -1.90 -4.83
N PRO A 72 2.01 -2.75 -3.84
CA PRO A 72 3.40 -3.08 -3.52
C PRO A 72 4.16 -3.73 -4.66
N ALA A 73 3.52 -4.64 -5.42
CA ALA A 73 4.15 -5.26 -6.59
C ALA A 73 4.57 -4.21 -7.61
N TYR A 74 3.68 -3.28 -7.96
CA TYR A 74 3.99 -2.16 -8.83
C TYR A 74 5.14 -1.31 -8.27
N ALA A 75 5.08 -0.93 -6.99
CA ALA A 75 6.11 -0.11 -6.35
C ALA A 75 7.48 -0.82 -6.34
N THR A 76 7.53 -2.13 -6.07
CA THR A 76 8.78 -2.89 -6.11
C THR A 76 9.36 -3.00 -7.52
N ILE A 77 8.53 -3.17 -8.55
CA ILE A 77 8.99 -3.23 -9.95
C ILE A 77 9.56 -1.87 -10.38
N VAL A 78 8.90 -0.77 -10.03
CA VAL A 78 9.38 0.59 -10.33
C VAL A 78 10.72 0.84 -9.65
N LEU A 79 10.87 0.49 -8.36
CA LEU A 79 12.13 0.63 -7.64
C LEU A 79 13.25 -0.25 -8.23
N MET A 80 12.91 -1.47 -8.66
CA MET A 80 13.86 -2.35 -9.31
C MET A 80 14.27 -1.81 -10.69
N MET A 81 13.33 -1.31 -11.48
CA MET A 81 13.61 -0.71 -12.78
C MET A 81 14.53 0.51 -12.66
N ASP A 82 14.29 1.37 -11.66
CA ASP A 82 15.17 2.51 -11.37
C ASP A 82 16.58 2.05 -10.97
N SER A 83 16.70 0.96 -10.20
CA SER A 83 17.99 0.36 -9.88
C SER A 83 18.70 -0.28 -11.08
N VAL A 84 17.96 -0.82 -12.05
CA VAL A 84 18.52 -1.40 -13.30
C VAL A 84 18.94 -0.31 -14.28
N GLY A 85 18.32 0.86 -14.25
CA GLY A 85 18.77 2.05 -14.99
C GLY A 85 20.10 2.63 -14.49
N GLN A 86 20.55 2.25 -13.29
CA GLN A 86 21.81 2.67 -12.67
C GLN A 86 22.85 1.54 -12.59
N LEU A 87 23.23 0.93 -13.72
CA LEU A 87 24.51 0.23 -13.82
C LEU A 87 25.43 1.02 -14.76
N PRO A 88 26.57 1.51 -14.25
CA PRO A 88 27.70 0.61 -14.10
C PRO A 88 28.37 0.67 -12.72
N SER A 89 28.92 -0.48 -12.33
CA SER A 89 29.93 -0.65 -11.29
C SER A 89 29.42 -0.53 -9.86
N GLY A 90 29.81 -1.47 -9.02
CA GLY A 90 29.42 -1.51 -7.62
C GLY A 90 29.66 -0.19 -6.86
N VAL A 91 28.88 -0.04 -5.79
CA VAL A 91 28.95 1.02 -4.77
C VAL A 91 28.16 2.29 -5.11
N ALA A 92 26.97 2.42 -4.51
CA ALA A 92 26.69 3.48 -3.52
C ALA A 92 25.19 3.56 -3.20
N SER A 93 24.75 2.75 -2.23
CA SER A 93 23.74 3.22 -1.29
C SER A 93 24.30 4.46 -0.60
N SER A 94 23.85 5.65 -1.02
CA SER A 94 24.27 6.91 -0.39
C SER A 94 23.90 6.89 1.10
N PRO A 95 24.88 7.09 2.02
CA PRO A 95 24.62 7.15 3.45
C PRO A 95 24.21 8.58 3.80
N THR A 96 22.93 8.83 4.00
CA THR A 96 22.45 10.13 4.49
C THR A 96 22.05 10.00 5.96
N ASN A 97 23.02 10.28 6.82
CA ASN A 97 22.90 10.96 8.11
C ASN A 97 21.83 10.45 9.12
N GLY A 98 22.32 9.76 10.16
CA GLY A 98 21.95 10.07 11.55
C GLY A 98 20.58 9.63 12.08
N SER A 99 19.84 8.78 11.38
CA SER A 99 18.68 8.09 11.97
C SER A 99 18.67 6.64 11.50
N GLU A 100 18.20 5.71 12.34
CA GLU A 100 17.97 4.30 11.98
C GLU A 100 16.83 4.17 10.95
N SER A 101 16.94 4.85 9.80
CA SER A 101 15.96 4.79 8.73
C SER A 101 16.09 3.43 8.05
N VAL A 102 15.12 2.55 8.32
CA VAL A 102 14.98 1.24 7.66
C VAL A 102 15.08 1.45 6.15
N SER A 103 16.04 0.78 5.50
CA SER A 103 16.28 0.93 4.05
C SER A 103 14.98 0.65 3.26
N PRO A 104 14.76 1.33 2.11
CA PRO A 104 13.54 1.14 1.33
C PRO A 104 13.30 -0.34 0.97
N ALA A 105 14.37 -1.10 0.68
CA ALA A 105 14.31 -2.54 0.46
C ALA A 105 13.81 -3.30 1.71
N ASN A 106 14.32 -2.98 2.90
CA ASN A 106 13.93 -3.63 4.16
C ASN A 106 12.46 -3.35 4.51
N ARG A 107 11.93 -2.18 4.13
CA ARG A 107 10.51 -1.82 4.32
C ARG A 107 9.60 -2.69 3.47
N TRP A 108 9.90 -2.81 2.17
CA TRP A 108 9.14 -3.69 1.27
C TRP A 108 9.25 -5.15 1.68
N PHE A 109 10.43 -5.61 2.10
CA PHE A 109 10.60 -6.97 2.60
C PHE A 109 9.74 -7.26 3.84
N THR A 110 9.68 -6.33 4.80
CA THR A 110 8.81 -6.45 5.98
C THR A 110 7.33 -6.47 5.58
N TYR A 111 6.93 -5.65 4.62
CA TYR A 111 5.58 -5.66 4.06
C TYR A 111 5.23 -7.03 3.45
N TRP A 112 6.11 -7.58 2.62
CA TRP A 112 5.92 -8.90 2.00
C TRP A 112 5.81 -10.01 3.04
N LEU A 113 6.61 -9.94 4.11
CA LEU A 113 6.54 -10.89 5.22
C LEU A 113 5.17 -10.82 5.93
N LEU A 114 4.65 -9.62 6.18
CA LEU A 114 3.32 -9.43 6.79
C LEU A 114 2.18 -9.89 5.87
N LEU A 115 2.31 -9.63 4.56
CA LEU A 115 1.36 -10.11 3.57
C LEU A 115 1.34 -11.64 3.54
N ALA A 116 2.50 -12.28 3.46
CA ALA A 116 2.62 -13.74 3.48
C ALA A 116 2.01 -14.33 4.77
N ALA A 117 2.36 -13.80 5.94
CA ALA A 117 1.81 -14.25 7.22
C ALA A 117 0.28 -14.13 7.27
N THR A 118 -0.26 -13.00 6.78
CA THR A 118 -1.71 -12.78 6.76
C THR A 118 -2.40 -13.72 5.77
N LEU A 119 -1.82 -13.98 4.60
CA LEU A 119 -2.34 -14.97 3.65
C LEU A 119 -2.30 -16.38 4.21
N THR A 120 -1.25 -16.76 4.95
CA THR A 120 -1.18 -18.07 5.62
C THR A 120 -2.29 -18.21 6.66
N VAL A 121 -2.47 -17.22 7.53
CA VAL A 121 -3.57 -17.21 8.52
C VAL A 121 -4.93 -17.22 7.83
N GLN A 122 -5.07 -16.51 6.71
CA GLN A 122 -6.29 -16.48 5.90
C GLN A 122 -6.65 -17.86 5.36
N GLN A 123 -5.67 -18.64 4.88
CA GLN A 123 -5.93 -20.00 4.38
C GLN A 123 -6.31 -20.96 5.51
N LEU A 124 -5.72 -20.80 6.69
CA LEU A 124 -6.01 -21.65 7.86
C LEU A 124 -7.36 -21.30 8.51
N CYS A 125 -7.69 -20.01 8.58
CA CYS A 125 -8.86 -19.50 9.32
C CYS A 125 -9.96 -18.93 8.40
N GLY A 126 -9.90 -19.17 7.08
CA GLY A 126 -10.75 -18.49 6.10
C GLY A 126 -12.25 -18.65 6.33
N GLY A 127 -12.69 -19.78 6.89
CA GLY A 127 -14.07 -19.98 7.33
C GLY A 127 -14.47 -19.11 8.52
N LEU A 128 -13.60 -19.02 9.54
CA LEU A 128 -13.83 -18.21 10.74
C LEU A 128 -13.76 -16.71 10.45
N LEU A 129 -12.81 -16.29 9.63
CA LEU A 129 -12.61 -14.90 9.23
C LEU A 129 -13.76 -14.36 8.38
N ARG A 130 -14.50 -15.25 7.70
CA ARG A 130 -15.73 -14.88 6.98
C ARG A 130 -16.90 -14.54 7.91
N LEU A 131 -16.90 -15.07 9.13
CA LEU A 131 -17.93 -14.78 10.13
C LEU A 131 -17.73 -13.41 10.79
N VAL A 132 -16.51 -12.86 10.73
CA VAL A 132 -16.19 -11.54 11.30
C VAL A 132 -16.56 -10.45 10.30
N PRO A 133 -17.65 -9.67 10.53
CA PRO A 133 -17.98 -8.56 9.66
C PRO A 133 -16.86 -7.50 9.70
N PHE A 134 -16.63 -6.82 8.57
CA PHE A 134 -15.57 -5.81 8.39
C PHE A 134 -14.11 -6.31 8.39
N TYR A 135 -13.84 -7.61 8.56
CA TYR A 135 -12.47 -8.13 8.54
C TYR A 135 -11.71 -7.74 7.25
N CYS A 136 -12.34 -7.88 6.09
CA CYS A 136 -11.71 -7.55 4.81
C CYS A 136 -11.33 -6.06 4.71
N LEU A 137 -12.16 -5.17 5.24
CA LEU A 137 -11.92 -3.72 5.25
C LEU A 137 -10.80 -3.33 6.22
N MET A 138 -10.81 -3.90 7.43
CA MET A 138 -9.74 -3.69 8.41
C MET A 138 -8.39 -4.18 7.88
N LYS A 139 -8.38 -5.34 7.21
CA LYS A 139 -7.19 -5.90 6.57
C LYS A 139 -6.66 -4.96 5.48
N THR A 140 -7.50 -4.53 4.53
CA THR A 140 -7.04 -3.60 3.47
C THR A 140 -6.60 -2.26 4.02
N ALA A 141 -7.27 -1.72 5.04
CA ALA A 141 -6.85 -0.48 5.70
C ALA A 141 -5.47 -0.64 6.36
N PHE A 142 -5.24 -1.76 7.05
CA PHE A 142 -3.94 -2.07 7.65
C PHE A 142 -2.82 -2.17 6.59
N PHE A 143 -3.06 -2.90 5.50
CA PHE A 143 -2.06 -3.00 4.43
C PHE A 143 -1.84 -1.67 3.70
N ALA A 144 -2.89 -0.88 3.48
CA ALA A 144 -2.76 0.47 2.94
C ALA A 144 -1.88 1.36 3.86
N TRP A 145 -2.04 1.24 5.17
CA TRP A 145 -1.19 1.94 6.15
C TRP A 145 0.27 1.46 6.14
N CYS A 146 0.51 0.15 6.03
CA CYS A 146 1.86 -0.40 5.88
C CYS A 146 2.53 0.00 4.56
N ALA A 147 1.75 0.19 3.50
CA ALA A 147 2.24 0.60 2.19
C ALA A 147 2.41 2.13 2.07
N ALA A 148 1.78 2.92 2.95
CA ALA A 148 1.81 4.37 2.89
C ALA A 148 3.23 4.93 3.10
N PRO A 149 3.70 5.86 2.26
CA PRO A 149 5.03 6.48 2.38
C PRO A 149 5.05 7.59 3.44
N ILE A 150 4.52 7.32 4.64
CA ILE A 150 4.49 8.24 5.79
C ILE A 150 5.62 7.89 6.78
N GLU A 151 6.07 8.87 7.57
CA GLU A 151 7.10 8.64 8.60
C GLU A 151 6.63 7.64 9.67
N ALA A 152 5.34 7.67 10.03
CA ALA A 152 4.67 6.68 10.86
C ALA A 152 4.16 5.47 10.05
N ASN A 153 5.04 4.86 9.24
CA ASN A 153 4.68 3.70 8.42
C ASN A 153 4.46 2.46 9.32
N GLY A 154 3.32 1.77 9.15
CA GLY A 154 2.97 0.58 9.93
C GLY A 154 3.99 -0.55 9.82
N ALA A 155 4.66 -0.72 8.69
CA ALA A 155 5.72 -1.73 8.51
C ALA A 155 6.97 -1.40 9.33
N ALA A 156 7.35 -0.13 9.43
CA ALA A 156 8.47 0.30 10.28
C ALA A 156 8.14 0.14 11.77
N TYR A 157 6.90 0.46 12.16
CA TYR A 157 6.41 0.22 13.52
C TYR A 157 6.46 -1.27 13.89
N VAL A 158 5.94 -2.13 13.02
CA VAL A 158 5.98 -3.59 13.24
C VAL A 158 7.40 -4.11 13.27
N TYR A 159 8.30 -3.61 12.41
CA TYR A 159 9.72 -3.94 12.43
C TYR A 159 10.33 -3.62 13.80
N VAL A 160 10.14 -2.41 14.31
CA VAL A 160 10.66 -2.01 15.63
C VAL A 160 10.05 -2.87 16.74
N VAL A 161 8.74 -3.11 16.74
CA VAL A 161 8.09 -3.90 17.80
C VAL A 161 8.55 -5.35 17.79
N VAL A 162 8.60 -5.99 16.64
CA VAL A 162 8.95 -7.41 16.50
C VAL A 162 10.45 -7.61 16.71
N VAL A 163 11.30 -6.86 15.99
CA VAL A 163 12.75 -7.02 16.07
C VAL A 163 13.26 -6.64 17.45
N ARG A 164 12.79 -5.53 18.05
CA ARG A 164 13.21 -5.13 19.40
C ARG A 164 12.75 -6.13 20.46
N ARG A 165 11.56 -6.74 20.33
CA ARG A 165 11.09 -7.78 21.27
C ARG A 165 11.98 -9.02 21.23
N PHE A 166 12.29 -9.55 20.04
CA PHE A 166 13.07 -10.78 19.92
C PHE A 166 14.57 -10.59 20.18
N PHE A 167 15.17 -9.46 19.77
CA PHE A 167 16.60 -9.23 19.97
C PHE A 167 16.97 -8.67 21.36
N ASN A 168 16.08 -7.94 22.07
CA ASN A 168 16.37 -7.55 23.46
C ASN A 168 16.07 -8.64 24.49
N GLN A 169 15.35 -9.72 24.14
CA GLN A 169 15.15 -10.85 25.04
C GLN A 169 16.33 -11.85 25.04
N GLY A 170 17.29 -11.68 24.13
CA GLY A 170 18.47 -12.54 24.00
C GLY A 170 19.75 -12.00 24.65
N ARG A 171 19.68 -10.99 25.52
CA ARG A 171 20.80 -10.47 26.30
C ARG A 171 20.51 -10.46 27.79
#